data_AF-A0A2V6RLE5-F1
#
_entry.id   AF-A0A2V6RLE5-F1
#
_cell.length_a   1.000
_cell.length_b   1.000
_cell.length_c   1.000
_cell.angle_alpha   90.00
_cell.angle_beta   90.00
_cell.angle_gamma   90.00
#
_symmetry.space_group_name_H-M   'P 1'
#
loop_
_entity.id
_entity.type
_entity.pdbx_description
1 polymer ?
#
loop_
_entity_poly.entity_id
_entity_poly.type
_entity_poly.pdbx_seq_one_letter_code
_entity_poly.pdbx_strand_id
1 'polypeptide(L)'
;MIGVLACVLAASAPSAPEAATESELQSAVFRAKPAVVMIMVRIGATATVRCSDGATAVVQPGSIGELGSGSIIHPDGWIVTNGHVVQPYQEGADGAFAAELLEKAVASACAGELDGLPAAAQTQRIRALAASPENRAGLALDRTLQVHLSNGKSYPAQVKFYSPPAYVIVAQTPDASGNLRKEHGRDVAILKIEDKELPVVRLARHSTDLHLGQALFVIGYPGVVVSHELLSRATQYEPSITTGRISGFKQDIGGQRVLQTDAAIIQGNSGGPVFDDRGQVIGAATFTSLQGEQVVQGFNFLIPVETIQEAASKAGVTPKGDSMFTRLWNHGVDLYIRDLHYRAYRNMSAANRIHPGFPDVERVREDCDIKHKEQGYLHREEYQWALIGVLLVGGIAGVWFSGRRLMSATRRGIRGIVREELDAREGRSQP
;
A
#
# COMPACT_ATOMS: atom_id res chain seq x y z
N MET A 1 -67.44 18.65 8.39
CA MET A 1 -66.20 18.48 7.61
C MET A 1 -65.13 17.92 8.54
N ILE A 2 -64.86 16.63 8.45
CA ILE A 2 -63.92 15.90 9.31
C ILE A 2 -62.59 15.83 8.55
N GLY A 3 -61.53 16.43 9.11
CA GLY A 3 -60.17 16.36 8.58
C GLY A 3 -59.46 15.12 9.12
N VAL A 4 -58.93 14.29 8.22
CA VAL A 4 -58.08 13.16 8.56
C VAL A 4 -56.64 13.54 8.20
N LEU A 5 -55.80 13.67 9.23
CA LEU A 5 -54.37 13.86 9.15
C LEU A 5 -53.71 12.48 8.96
N ALA A 6 -53.15 12.20 7.78
CA ALA A 6 -52.39 10.98 7.54
C ALA A 6 -50.92 11.19 7.94
N CYS A 7 -50.53 10.66 9.09
CA CYS A 7 -49.12 10.49 9.45
C CYS A 7 -48.56 9.28 8.68
N VAL A 8 -47.67 9.53 7.71
CA VAL A 8 -46.85 8.48 7.10
C VAL A 8 -45.63 8.26 7.98
N LEU A 9 -45.63 7.18 8.76
CA LEU A 9 -44.44 6.65 9.42
C LEU A 9 -43.59 5.96 8.34
N ALA A 10 -42.55 6.65 7.87
CA ALA A 10 -41.50 6.01 7.08
C ALA A 10 -40.66 5.13 8.02
N ALA A 11 -40.91 3.83 7.99
CA ALA A 11 -40.01 2.86 8.60
C ALA A 11 -38.70 2.88 7.81
N SER A 12 -37.61 3.31 8.46
CA SER A 12 -36.26 3.19 7.93
C SER A 12 -35.89 1.70 7.90
N ALA A 13 -36.01 1.09 6.73
CA ALA A 13 -35.39 -0.20 6.48
C ALA A 13 -33.86 -0.04 6.62
N PRO A 14 -33.16 -1.00 7.25
CA PRO A 14 -31.70 -1.00 7.23
C PRO A 14 -31.24 -1.10 5.78
N SER A 15 -30.55 -0.07 5.29
CA SER A 15 -29.92 -0.07 3.97
C SER A 15 -28.89 -1.20 3.92
N ALA A 16 -28.96 -2.03 2.87
CA ALA A 16 -27.86 -2.94 2.54
C ALA A 16 -26.55 -2.14 2.41
N PRO A 17 -25.38 -2.71 2.76
CA PRO A 17 -24.11 -2.01 2.60
C PRO A 17 -23.91 -1.64 1.12
N GLU A 18 -23.92 -0.35 0.85
CA GLU A 18 -23.68 0.22 -0.48
C GLU A 18 -22.19 0.01 -0.81
N ALA A 19 -21.89 -0.41 -2.04
CA ALA A 19 -20.51 -0.62 -2.46
C ALA A 19 -19.74 0.70 -2.36
N ALA A 20 -18.51 0.65 -1.84
CA ALA A 20 -17.65 1.82 -1.72
C ALA A 20 -17.51 2.57 -3.06
N THR A 21 -17.58 3.89 -3.01
CA THR A 21 -17.31 4.76 -4.15
C THR A 21 -15.86 4.66 -4.60
N GLU A 22 -15.57 5.01 -5.85
CA GLU A 22 -14.20 5.01 -6.40
C GLU A 22 -13.25 5.89 -5.56
N SER A 23 -13.75 7.03 -5.07
CA SER A 23 -13.03 7.94 -4.17
C SER A 23 -12.71 7.31 -2.80
N GLU A 24 -13.61 6.51 -2.24
CA GLU A 24 -13.38 5.81 -0.97
C GLU A 24 -12.35 4.69 -1.13
N LEU A 25 -12.41 3.94 -2.22
CA LEU A 25 -11.40 2.92 -2.53
C LEU A 25 -10.01 3.55 -2.70
N GLN A 26 -9.93 4.66 -3.45
CA GLN A 26 -8.68 5.39 -3.65
C GLN A 26 -8.11 5.93 -2.33
N SER A 27 -8.98 6.45 -1.44
CA SER A 27 -8.61 6.86 -0.08
C SER A 27 -8.00 5.72 0.72
N ALA A 28 -8.67 4.57 0.73
CA ALA A 28 -8.24 3.40 1.49
C ALA A 28 -6.88 2.89 1.00
N VAL A 29 -6.70 2.86 -0.33
CA VAL A 29 -5.42 2.51 -0.98
C VAL A 29 -4.31 3.46 -0.56
N PHE A 30 -4.52 4.79 -0.63
CA PHE A 30 -3.48 5.75 -0.24
C PHE A 30 -3.06 5.59 1.22
N ARG A 31 -4.01 5.34 2.12
CA ARG A 31 -3.72 5.13 3.55
C ARG A 31 -2.94 3.85 3.81
N ALA A 32 -3.20 2.81 3.01
CA ALA A 32 -2.64 1.48 3.22
C ALA A 32 -1.22 1.31 2.63
N LYS A 33 -0.98 1.80 1.40
CA LYS A 33 0.26 1.50 0.63
C LYS A 33 1.57 1.78 1.39
N PRO A 34 1.75 2.88 2.14
CA PRO A 34 2.99 3.13 2.87
C PRO A 34 3.33 2.08 3.94
N ALA A 35 2.32 1.39 4.49
CA ALA A 35 2.48 0.37 5.52
C ALA A 35 2.71 -1.05 4.95
N VAL A 36 2.70 -1.21 3.62
CA VAL A 36 2.93 -2.50 2.96
C VAL A 36 4.39 -2.63 2.56
N VAL A 37 5.00 -3.73 2.97
CA VAL A 37 6.44 -3.97 2.81
C VAL A 37 6.70 -5.17 1.90
N MET A 38 7.82 -5.13 1.19
CA MET A 38 8.35 -6.28 0.48
C MET A 38 9.25 -7.06 1.41
N ILE A 39 9.07 -8.37 1.45
CA ILE A 39 9.88 -9.29 2.25
C ILE A 39 10.72 -10.10 1.29
N MET A 40 12.02 -10.12 1.57
CA MET A 40 13.00 -10.77 0.73
C MET A 40 13.84 -11.71 1.58
N VAL A 41 13.71 -13.00 1.31
CA VAL A 41 14.61 -14.02 1.84
C VAL A 41 15.61 -14.35 0.75
N ARG A 42 16.90 -14.28 1.08
CA ARG A 42 17.97 -14.80 0.20
C ARG A 42 18.79 -15.84 0.93
N ILE A 43 19.02 -16.95 0.26
CA ILE A 43 19.92 -18.02 0.64
C ILE A 43 21.08 -17.97 -0.36
N GLY A 44 22.20 -17.43 0.10
CA GLY A 44 23.48 -17.50 -0.58
C GLY A 44 24.26 -18.74 -0.16
N ALA A 45 25.35 -19.01 -0.86
CA ALA A 45 26.30 -20.02 -0.43
C ALA A 45 27.74 -19.65 -0.78
N THR A 46 28.67 -20.20 -0.01
CA THR A 46 30.05 -20.40 -0.43
C THR A 46 30.29 -21.90 -0.49
N ALA A 47 30.71 -22.41 -1.65
CA ALA A 47 30.89 -23.83 -1.88
C ALA A 47 32.36 -24.13 -2.19
N THR A 48 32.94 -25.08 -1.48
CA THR A 48 34.19 -25.73 -1.87
C THR A 48 33.84 -26.95 -2.72
N VAL A 49 34.08 -26.86 -4.01
CA VAL A 49 33.74 -27.89 -4.99
C VAL A 49 34.99 -28.66 -5.38
N ARG A 50 34.88 -29.99 -5.40
CA ARG A 50 35.83 -30.95 -5.96
C ARG A 50 35.28 -31.53 -7.26
N CYS A 51 36.02 -31.34 -8.35
CA CYS A 51 35.70 -31.87 -9.68
C CYS A 51 36.25 -33.31 -9.84
N SER A 52 35.96 -33.94 -10.98
CA SER A 52 36.27 -35.35 -11.24
C SER A 52 37.76 -35.67 -11.30
N ASP A 53 38.54 -34.69 -11.77
CA ASP A 53 40.00 -34.73 -11.85
C ASP A 53 40.69 -34.51 -10.49
N GLY A 54 39.90 -34.26 -9.43
CA GLY A 54 40.37 -33.96 -8.10
C GLY A 54 40.75 -32.50 -7.87
N ALA A 55 40.60 -31.62 -8.87
CA ALA A 55 40.75 -30.18 -8.70
C ALA A 55 39.71 -29.66 -7.71
N THR A 56 40.09 -28.67 -6.91
CA THR A 56 39.19 -28.02 -5.95
C THR A 56 39.12 -26.53 -6.19
N ALA A 57 37.93 -25.96 -6.08
CA ALA A 57 37.69 -24.53 -6.24
C ALA A 57 36.67 -24.05 -5.19
N VAL A 58 36.89 -22.82 -4.69
CA VAL A 58 35.91 -22.14 -3.85
C VAL A 58 35.11 -21.18 -4.73
N VAL A 59 33.80 -21.36 -4.76
CA VAL A 59 32.90 -20.57 -5.61
C VAL A 59 31.70 -20.05 -4.82
N GLN A 60 31.13 -18.95 -5.29
CA GLN A 60 29.88 -18.39 -4.79
C GLN A 60 28.81 -18.49 -5.89
N PRO A 61 27.90 -19.47 -5.84
CA PRO A 61 26.90 -19.71 -6.89
C PRO A 61 25.77 -18.65 -6.98
N GLY A 62 25.95 -17.50 -6.34
CA GLY A 62 24.92 -16.48 -6.16
C GLY A 62 23.97 -16.83 -5.01
N SER A 63 22.76 -16.28 -5.08
CA SER A 63 21.71 -16.53 -4.09
C SER A 63 20.40 -16.90 -4.77
N ILE A 64 19.65 -17.78 -4.13
CA ILE A 64 18.25 -18.04 -4.44
C ILE A 64 17.40 -17.47 -3.32
N GLY A 65 16.12 -17.23 -3.58
CA GLY A 65 15.31 -16.51 -2.61
C GLY A 65 13.83 -16.58 -2.88
N GLU A 66 13.09 -16.19 -1.86
CA GLU A 66 11.66 -15.99 -1.93
C GLU A 66 11.34 -14.51 -1.76
N LEU A 67 10.32 -14.09 -2.50
CA LEU A 67 9.74 -12.76 -2.42
C LEU A 67 8.31 -12.89 -1.94
N GLY A 68 7.97 -12.07 -0.97
CA GLY A 68 6.62 -11.92 -0.47
C GLY A 68 6.33 -10.49 -0.05
N SER A 69 5.16 -10.32 0.54
CA SER A 69 4.66 -9.06 1.05
C SER A 69 4.36 -9.19 2.54
N GLY A 70 4.25 -8.05 3.21
CA GLY A 70 3.81 -7.98 4.59
C GLY A 70 3.17 -6.64 4.89
N SER A 71 2.64 -6.50 6.10
CA SER A 71 2.12 -5.21 6.58
C SER A 71 2.63 -4.86 7.96
N ILE A 72 2.96 -3.59 8.17
CA ILE A 72 3.39 -3.06 9.45
C ILE A 72 2.15 -2.90 10.34
N ILE A 73 2.10 -3.67 11.42
CA ILE A 73 0.97 -3.72 12.38
C ILE A 73 1.23 -2.93 13.67
N HIS A 74 2.45 -2.39 13.85
CA HIS A 74 2.83 -1.56 14.99
C HIS A 74 3.90 -0.52 14.58
N PRO A 75 3.84 0.74 15.07
CA PRO A 75 4.75 1.81 14.64
C PRO A 75 6.23 1.55 14.95
N ASP A 76 6.52 0.66 15.89
CA ASP A 76 7.88 0.24 16.27
C ASP A 76 8.41 -0.93 15.41
N GLY A 77 7.85 -1.13 14.21
CA GLY A 77 8.39 -2.06 13.21
C GLY A 77 7.98 -3.51 13.38
N TRP A 78 6.81 -3.79 13.95
CA TRP A 78 6.26 -5.14 13.93
C TRP A 78 5.45 -5.36 12.66
N ILE A 79 5.73 -6.47 11.97
CA ILE A 79 5.20 -6.77 10.64
C ILE A 79 4.58 -8.16 10.67
N VAL A 80 3.45 -8.32 9.99
CA VAL A 80 2.86 -9.64 9.69
C VAL A 80 3.13 -10.01 8.23
N THR A 81 3.37 -11.29 7.98
CA THR A 81 3.41 -11.93 6.66
C THR A 81 2.98 -13.40 6.76
N ASN A 82 3.03 -14.14 5.65
CA ASN A 82 2.82 -15.59 5.67
C ASN A 82 4.04 -16.35 6.20
N GLY A 83 3.78 -17.56 6.69
CA GLY A 83 4.80 -18.47 7.17
C GLY A 83 5.72 -18.92 6.04
N HIS A 84 5.15 -19.33 4.90
CA HIS A 84 5.95 -19.80 3.77
C HIS A 84 6.96 -18.75 3.28
N VAL A 85 6.60 -17.47 3.25
CA VAL A 85 7.49 -16.37 2.81
C VAL A 85 8.80 -16.32 3.58
N VAL A 86 8.81 -16.74 4.85
CA VAL A 86 10.01 -16.78 5.71
C VAL A 86 10.47 -18.19 6.05
N GLN A 87 9.79 -19.22 5.55
CA GLN A 87 10.12 -20.61 5.80
C GLN A 87 11.55 -20.98 5.37
N PRO A 88 12.06 -20.55 4.20
CA PRO A 88 13.44 -20.86 3.81
C PRO A 88 14.49 -20.25 4.75
N TYR A 89 14.15 -19.15 5.42
CA TYR A 89 15.01 -18.54 6.45
C TYR A 89 14.94 -19.31 7.78
N GLN A 90 13.73 -19.73 8.19
CA GLN A 90 13.45 -20.29 9.52
C GLN A 90 13.75 -21.79 9.65
N GLU A 91 13.24 -22.60 8.74
CA GLU A 91 13.38 -24.07 8.79
C GLU A 91 14.66 -24.56 8.11
N GLY A 92 15.35 -23.65 7.42
CA GLY A 92 16.51 -23.95 6.61
C GLY A 92 16.17 -24.31 5.18
N ALA A 93 17.20 -24.20 4.35
CA ALA A 93 17.15 -24.43 2.92
C ALA A 93 17.45 -25.91 2.59
N ASP A 94 16.97 -26.81 3.44
CA ASP A 94 17.55 -28.14 3.54
C ASP A 94 17.03 -29.02 2.39
N GLY A 95 17.99 -29.64 1.69
CA GLY A 95 17.73 -30.49 0.53
C GLY A 95 17.68 -29.70 -0.77
N ALA A 96 16.53 -29.13 -1.11
CA ALA A 96 16.26 -28.64 -2.47
C ALA A 96 17.08 -27.40 -2.85
N PHE A 97 17.03 -26.36 -2.02
CA PHE A 97 17.77 -25.12 -2.24
C PHE A 97 19.29 -25.32 -2.11
N ALA A 98 19.73 -26.11 -1.13
CA ALA A 98 21.13 -26.50 -1.00
C ALA A 98 21.63 -27.28 -2.23
N ALA A 99 20.83 -28.23 -2.74
CA ALA A 99 21.16 -28.97 -3.95
C ALA A 99 21.25 -28.04 -5.16
N GLU A 100 20.30 -27.12 -5.35
CA GLU A 100 20.32 -26.17 -6.46
C GLU A 100 21.57 -25.25 -6.41
N LEU A 101 21.89 -24.69 -5.25
CA LEU A 101 23.09 -23.86 -5.07
C LEU A 101 24.37 -24.66 -5.35
N LEU A 102 24.40 -25.92 -4.92
CA LEU A 102 25.55 -26.78 -5.15
C LEU A 102 25.67 -27.22 -6.61
N GLU A 103 24.55 -27.47 -7.31
CA GLU A 103 24.53 -27.72 -8.75
C GLU A 103 25.05 -26.51 -9.53
N LYS A 104 24.63 -25.28 -9.17
CA LYS A 104 25.18 -24.03 -9.74
C LYS A 104 26.67 -23.88 -9.47
N ALA A 105 27.10 -24.20 -8.25
CA ALA A 105 28.50 -24.15 -7.85
C ALA A 105 29.35 -25.12 -8.67
N VAL A 106 28.90 -26.37 -8.83
CA VAL A 106 29.57 -27.39 -9.66
C VAL A 106 29.61 -26.97 -11.12
N ALA A 107 28.51 -26.48 -11.68
CA ALA A 107 28.46 -26.03 -13.07
C ALA A 107 29.49 -24.93 -13.36
N SER A 108 29.72 -24.04 -12.40
CA SER A 108 30.74 -22.98 -12.51
C SER A 108 32.15 -23.47 -12.24
N ALA A 109 32.38 -24.28 -11.20
CA ALA A 109 33.70 -24.71 -10.78
C ALA A 109 34.32 -25.76 -11.73
N CYS A 110 33.46 -26.61 -12.31
CA CYS A 110 33.86 -27.74 -13.13
C CYS A 110 33.51 -27.54 -14.62
N ALA A 111 33.40 -26.29 -15.08
CA ALA A 111 33.02 -25.99 -16.47
C ALA A 111 33.89 -26.74 -17.52
N GLY A 112 35.20 -26.84 -17.28
CA GLY A 112 36.12 -27.51 -18.21
C GLY A 112 35.90 -29.02 -18.40
N GLU A 113 35.32 -29.73 -17.43
CA GLU A 113 34.94 -31.15 -17.59
C GLU A 113 33.52 -31.34 -18.15
N LEU A 114 32.74 -30.26 -18.20
CA LEU A 114 31.40 -30.23 -18.79
C LEU A 114 31.44 -29.83 -20.27
N ASP A 115 32.48 -29.11 -20.68
CA ASP A 115 32.70 -28.67 -22.05
C ASP A 115 32.75 -29.85 -23.04
N GLY A 116 31.99 -29.74 -24.13
CA GLY A 116 31.90 -30.77 -25.18
C GLY A 116 30.93 -31.93 -24.86
N LEU A 117 30.39 -32.02 -23.63
CA LEU A 117 29.33 -32.99 -23.32
C LEU A 117 27.96 -32.52 -23.85
N PRO A 118 27.07 -33.45 -24.26
CA PRO A 118 25.66 -33.11 -24.51
C PRO A 118 24.97 -32.56 -23.26
N ALA A 119 24.00 -31.65 -23.40
CA ALA A 119 23.33 -30.96 -22.29
C ALA A 119 22.72 -31.92 -21.23
N ALA A 120 22.17 -33.05 -21.67
CA ALA A 120 21.65 -34.08 -20.78
C ALA A 120 22.76 -34.73 -19.92
N ALA A 121 23.92 -34.99 -20.52
CA ALA A 121 25.09 -35.54 -19.83
C ALA A 121 25.71 -34.51 -18.87
N GLN A 122 25.75 -33.23 -19.25
CA GLN A 122 26.18 -32.15 -18.36
C GLN A 122 25.29 -32.10 -17.10
N THR A 123 23.97 -32.05 -17.28
CA THR A 123 23.00 -32.04 -16.17
C THR A 123 23.18 -33.23 -15.24
N GLN A 124 23.32 -34.44 -15.80
CA GLN A 124 23.54 -35.65 -15.02
C GLN A 124 24.86 -35.61 -14.24
N ARG A 125 25.93 -35.08 -14.86
CA ARG A 125 27.25 -34.97 -14.24
C ARG A 125 27.24 -33.96 -13.09
N ILE A 126 26.64 -32.79 -13.30
CA ILE A 126 26.46 -31.75 -12.29
C ILE A 126 25.71 -32.31 -11.07
N ARG A 127 24.57 -32.97 -11.30
CA ARG A 127 23.78 -33.61 -10.22
C ARG A 127 24.57 -34.64 -9.44
N ALA A 128 25.34 -35.49 -10.13
CA ALA A 128 26.14 -36.52 -9.49
C ALA A 128 27.25 -35.92 -8.60
N LEU A 129 27.93 -34.89 -9.08
CA LEU A 129 28.97 -34.19 -8.33
C LEU A 129 28.39 -33.39 -7.17
N ALA A 130 27.26 -32.70 -7.36
CA ALA A 130 26.57 -31.99 -6.27
C ALA A 130 26.01 -32.96 -5.22
N ALA A 131 25.66 -34.19 -5.60
CA ALA A 131 25.22 -35.21 -4.65
C ALA A 131 26.38 -35.86 -3.86
N SER A 132 27.64 -35.60 -4.20
CA SER A 132 28.78 -36.23 -3.52
C SER A 132 28.88 -35.77 -2.05
N PRO A 133 29.23 -36.67 -1.10
CA PRO A 133 29.39 -36.29 0.30
C PRO A 133 30.43 -35.17 0.50
N GLU A 134 31.48 -35.16 -0.31
CA GLU A 134 32.57 -34.19 -0.28
C GLU A 134 32.06 -32.78 -0.63
N ASN A 135 31.32 -32.65 -1.74
CA ASN A 135 30.79 -31.36 -2.18
C ASN A 135 29.64 -30.87 -1.28
N ARG A 136 28.83 -31.79 -0.75
CA ARG A 136 27.81 -31.45 0.27
C ARG A 136 28.44 -30.91 1.54
N ALA A 137 29.53 -31.51 2.01
CA ALA A 137 30.26 -31.04 3.19
C ALA A 137 30.97 -29.70 2.95
N GLY A 138 31.35 -29.41 1.69
CA GLY A 138 31.97 -28.15 1.29
C GLY A 138 31.01 -26.97 1.13
N LEU A 139 29.70 -27.15 1.31
CA LEU A 139 28.69 -26.10 1.14
C LEU A 139 28.41 -25.37 2.47
N ALA A 140 28.73 -24.08 2.53
CA ALA A 140 28.35 -23.19 3.61
C ALA A 140 27.24 -22.24 3.14
N LEU A 141 26.07 -22.29 3.77
CA LEU A 141 24.92 -21.45 3.44
C LEU A 141 24.96 -20.14 4.24
N ASP A 142 24.61 -19.03 3.59
CA ASP A 142 24.35 -17.73 4.21
C ASP A 142 22.88 -17.36 3.99
N ARG A 143 22.19 -16.89 5.03
CA ARG A 143 20.75 -16.63 5.01
C ARG A 143 20.49 -15.21 5.44
N THR A 144 19.80 -14.46 4.59
CA THR A 144 19.40 -13.09 4.88
C THR A 144 17.89 -12.94 4.78
N LEU A 145 17.33 -12.21 5.73
CA LEU A 145 15.93 -11.79 5.73
C LEU A 145 15.90 -10.27 5.77
N GLN A 146 15.41 -9.66 4.70
CA GLN A 146 15.27 -8.21 4.58
C GLN A 146 13.82 -7.81 4.39
N VAL A 147 13.48 -6.67 4.98
CA VAL A 147 12.22 -5.96 4.76
C VAL A 147 12.55 -4.67 4.03
N HIS A 148 11.92 -4.46 2.88
CA HIS A 148 12.04 -3.25 2.09
C HIS A 148 10.73 -2.47 2.15
N LEU A 149 10.82 -1.19 2.46
CA LEU A 149 9.69 -0.26 2.42
C LEU A 149 9.63 0.37 1.03
N SER A 150 8.46 0.86 0.64
CA SER A 150 8.28 1.51 -0.67
C SER A 150 9.06 2.81 -0.84
N ASN A 151 9.55 3.40 0.25
CA ASN A 151 10.49 4.53 0.19
C ASN A 151 11.97 4.13 -0.05
N GLY A 152 12.24 2.87 -0.38
CA GLY A 152 13.57 2.34 -0.67
C GLY A 152 14.41 2.01 0.55
N LYS A 153 13.95 2.30 1.78
CA LYS A 153 14.65 1.87 3.00
C LYS A 153 14.57 0.34 3.16
N SER A 154 15.67 -0.25 3.62
CA SER A 154 15.83 -1.69 3.76
C SER A 154 16.34 -2.02 5.15
N TYR A 155 15.74 -3.02 5.80
CA TYR A 155 16.04 -3.38 7.18
C TYR A 155 16.30 -4.89 7.30
N PRO A 156 17.32 -5.34 8.06
CA PRO A 156 17.35 -6.71 8.52
C PRO A 156 16.16 -6.94 9.45
N ALA A 157 15.50 -8.09 9.31
CA ALA A 157 14.36 -8.44 10.15
C ALA A 157 14.62 -9.69 10.98
N GLN A 158 13.99 -9.72 12.16
CA GLN A 158 13.99 -10.89 13.03
C GLN A 158 12.62 -11.55 13.02
N VAL A 159 12.60 -12.88 12.89
CA VAL A 159 11.37 -13.67 13.07
C VAL A 159 11.08 -13.76 14.57
N LYS A 160 9.95 -13.22 15.00
CA LYS A 160 9.48 -13.23 16.40
C LYS A 160 8.42 -14.30 16.66
N PHE A 161 7.68 -14.67 15.62
CA PHE A 161 6.76 -15.81 15.63
C PHE A 161 6.72 -16.43 14.24
N TYR A 162 6.58 -17.75 14.18
CA TYR A 162 6.53 -18.52 12.95
C TYR A 162 5.54 -19.66 13.06
N SER A 163 4.69 -19.82 12.04
CA SER A 163 3.86 -20.98 11.84
C SER A 163 3.90 -21.38 10.36
N PRO A 164 4.31 -22.62 10.03
CA PRO A 164 4.45 -23.07 8.64
C PRO A 164 3.09 -23.17 7.94
N PRO A 165 3.06 -23.49 6.63
CA PRO A 165 1.80 -23.73 5.91
C PRO A 165 0.90 -24.77 6.57
N ALA A 166 -0.41 -24.65 6.33
CA ALA A 166 -1.42 -25.54 6.93
C ALA A 166 -1.24 -27.03 6.57
N TYR A 167 -0.55 -27.34 5.48
CA TYR A 167 -0.25 -28.73 5.12
C TYR A 167 0.87 -29.36 5.97
N VAL A 168 1.62 -28.57 6.73
CA VAL A 168 2.69 -29.04 7.62
C VAL A 168 2.11 -29.40 8.99
N ILE A 169 2.44 -30.59 9.48
CA ILE A 169 2.08 -31.04 10.83
C ILE A 169 3.17 -30.55 11.79
N VAL A 170 2.80 -29.71 12.75
CA VAL A 170 3.72 -29.08 13.71
C VAL A 170 3.77 -29.80 15.05
N ALA A 171 2.70 -30.53 15.42
CA ALA A 171 2.66 -31.33 16.63
C ALA A 171 1.68 -32.50 16.50
N GLN A 172 1.82 -33.49 17.37
CA GLN A 172 0.87 -34.57 17.54
C GLN A 172 0.51 -34.69 19.02
N THR A 173 -0.74 -34.39 19.36
CA THR A 173 -1.24 -34.39 20.74
C THR A 173 -2.25 -35.51 20.93
N PRO A 174 -2.16 -36.34 21.99
CA PRO A 174 -3.21 -37.29 22.31
C PRO A 174 -4.53 -36.58 22.61
N ASP A 175 -5.63 -37.05 22.02
CA ASP A 175 -6.98 -36.67 22.41
C ASP A 175 -7.42 -37.42 23.67
N ALA A 176 -8.61 -37.09 24.18
CA ALA A 176 -9.17 -37.73 25.38
C ALA A 176 -9.40 -39.25 25.25
N SER A 177 -9.38 -39.77 24.02
CA SER A 177 -9.54 -41.19 23.70
C SER A 177 -8.19 -41.89 23.41
N GLY A 178 -7.07 -41.16 23.51
CA GLY A 178 -5.73 -41.66 23.23
C GLY A 178 -5.32 -41.64 21.75
N ASN A 179 -6.14 -41.11 20.84
CA ASN A 179 -5.75 -40.97 19.43
C ASN A 179 -4.88 -39.73 19.25
N LEU A 180 -3.88 -39.81 18.37
CA LEU A 180 -3.01 -38.66 18.08
C LEU A 180 -3.71 -37.68 17.13
N ARG A 181 -4.08 -36.51 17.65
CA ARG A 181 -4.53 -35.37 16.85
C ARG A 181 -3.31 -34.66 16.26
N LYS A 182 -3.31 -34.49 14.95
CA LYS A 182 -2.30 -33.71 14.23
C LYS A 182 -2.63 -32.22 14.37
N GLU A 183 -1.67 -31.45 14.85
CA GLU A 183 -1.75 -30.00 14.85
C GLU A 183 -1.05 -29.47 13.59
N HIS A 184 -1.71 -28.56 12.89
CA HIS A 184 -1.28 -28.04 11.60
C HIS A 184 -0.74 -26.62 11.73
N GLY A 185 0.14 -26.26 10.79
CA GLY A 185 0.58 -24.88 10.60
C GLY A 185 -0.57 -23.93 10.27
N ARG A 186 -0.30 -22.63 10.35
CA ARG A 186 -1.29 -21.55 10.10
C ARG A 186 -0.83 -20.50 9.10
N ASP A 187 0.27 -20.78 8.42
CA ASP A 187 0.87 -19.94 7.38
C ASP A 187 0.98 -18.47 7.76
N VAL A 188 1.54 -18.18 8.95
CA VAL A 188 1.68 -16.81 9.46
C VAL A 188 3.00 -16.64 10.19
N ALA A 189 3.61 -15.48 10.00
CA ALA A 189 4.82 -15.08 10.71
C ALA A 189 4.73 -13.63 11.17
N ILE A 190 5.38 -13.34 12.31
CA ILE A 190 5.54 -11.99 12.84
C ILE A 190 7.03 -11.64 12.81
N LEU A 191 7.35 -10.53 12.15
CA LEU A 191 8.70 -10.01 12.01
C LEU A 191 8.88 -8.72 12.81
N LYS A 192 10.13 -8.41 13.15
CA LYS A 192 10.53 -7.16 13.79
C LYS A 192 11.69 -6.51 13.05
N ILE A 193 11.53 -5.22 12.74
CA ILE A 193 12.60 -4.33 12.25
C ILE A 193 12.82 -3.17 13.22
N GLU A 194 13.99 -2.55 13.19
CA GLU A 194 14.33 -1.43 14.07
C GLU A 194 14.07 -0.07 13.39
N ASP A 195 12.87 0.47 13.59
CA ASP A 195 12.51 1.86 13.31
C ASP A 195 11.30 2.26 14.19
N LYS A 196 10.92 3.54 14.17
CA LYS A 196 9.80 4.10 14.96
C LYS A 196 8.92 4.98 14.10
N GLU A 197 7.70 5.23 14.59
CA GLU A 197 6.71 6.08 13.92
C GLU A 197 6.46 5.67 12.46
N LEU A 198 6.61 4.37 12.17
CA LEU A 198 6.35 3.82 10.84
C LEU A 198 4.87 3.97 10.46
N PRO A 199 4.55 4.04 9.15
CA PRO A 199 3.19 3.82 8.69
C PRO A 199 2.68 2.46 9.15
N VAL A 200 1.43 2.41 9.61
CA VAL A 200 0.79 1.19 10.10
C VAL A 200 -0.58 0.97 9.49
N VAL A 201 -0.91 -0.30 9.27
CA VAL A 201 -2.26 -0.72 8.91
C VAL A 201 -3.13 -0.86 10.16
N ARG A 202 -4.44 -0.72 10.00
CA ARG A 202 -5.42 -1.00 11.04
C ARG A 202 -6.02 -2.38 10.83
N LEU A 203 -5.89 -3.27 11.81
CA LEU A 203 -6.55 -4.57 11.76
C LEU A 203 -8.05 -4.43 12.07
N ALA A 204 -8.88 -5.18 11.34
CA ALA A 204 -10.27 -5.38 11.71
C ALA A 204 -10.34 -6.12 13.06
N ARG A 205 -11.45 -5.96 13.80
CA ARG A 205 -11.64 -6.68 15.07
C ARG A 205 -11.82 -8.17 14.82
N HIS A 206 -12.70 -8.50 13.88
CA HIS A 206 -13.02 -9.86 13.48
C HIS A 206 -13.29 -9.91 11.97
N SER A 207 -13.08 -11.07 11.37
CA SER A 207 -13.49 -11.40 10.00
C SER A 207 -14.83 -12.14 9.96
N THR A 208 -15.52 -12.27 11.10
CA THR A 208 -16.84 -12.92 11.22
C THR A 208 -17.96 -12.09 10.62
N ASP A 209 -17.78 -10.77 10.56
CA ASP A 209 -18.78 -9.84 10.06
C ASP A 209 -18.73 -9.69 8.53
N LEU A 210 -17.87 -10.48 7.87
CA LEU A 210 -17.74 -10.47 6.42
C LEU A 210 -18.92 -11.21 5.76
N HIS A 211 -19.27 -10.76 4.56
CA HIS A 211 -20.36 -11.36 3.79
C HIS A 211 -19.88 -11.88 2.43
N LEU A 212 -20.57 -12.90 1.91
CA LEU A 212 -20.33 -13.38 0.55
C LEU A 212 -20.57 -12.23 -0.44
N GLY A 213 -19.67 -12.09 -1.39
CA GLY A 213 -19.66 -10.99 -2.33
C GLY A 213 -19.22 -9.67 -1.71
N GLN A 214 -18.73 -9.57 -0.47
CA GLN A 214 -18.15 -8.31 0.00
C GLN A 214 -16.89 -7.96 -0.79
N ALA A 215 -16.77 -6.71 -1.24
CA ALA A 215 -15.60 -6.25 -1.97
C ALA A 215 -14.37 -6.19 -1.06
N LEU A 216 -13.21 -6.50 -1.65
CA LEU A 216 -11.92 -6.42 -0.99
C LEU A 216 -10.84 -5.99 -1.97
N PHE A 217 -9.71 -5.55 -1.42
CA PHE A 217 -8.49 -5.33 -2.19
C PHE A 217 -7.28 -5.84 -1.45
N VAL A 218 -6.31 -6.34 -2.21
CA VAL A 218 -5.03 -6.86 -1.74
C VAL A 218 -3.95 -5.90 -2.19
N ILE A 219 -3.00 -5.58 -1.31
CA ILE A 219 -1.83 -4.79 -1.65
C ILE A 219 -0.58 -5.63 -1.41
N GLY A 220 0.29 -5.71 -2.40
CA GLY A 220 1.52 -6.50 -2.32
C GLY A 220 2.53 -6.19 -3.42
N TYR A 221 3.67 -6.87 -3.39
CA TYR A 221 4.79 -6.74 -4.31
C TYR A 221 4.84 -7.99 -5.21
N PRO A 222 4.17 -8.00 -6.36
CA PRO A 222 4.15 -9.20 -7.18
C PRO A 222 5.56 -9.47 -7.72
N GLY A 223 6.01 -10.73 -7.67
CA GLY A 223 7.40 -11.12 -7.91
C GLY A 223 7.91 -10.76 -9.31
N VAL A 224 6.99 -10.60 -10.27
CA VAL A 224 7.28 -10.13 -11.63
C VAL A 224 7.90 -8.74 -11.68
N VAL A 225 7.70 -7.88 -10.67
CA VAL A 225 8.21 -6.49 -10.68
C VAL A 225 9.74 -6.43 -10.51
N VAL A 226 10.37 -7.49 -9.97
CA VAL A 226 11.84 -7.53 -9.76
C VAL A 226 12.60 -7.90 -11.05
N SER A 227 11.94 -8.51 -12.04
CA SER A 227 12.58 -9.02 -13.27
C SER A 227 11.88 -8.67 -14.59
N HIS A 228 10.78 -7.91 -14.58
CA HIS A 228 10.08 -7.56 -15.82
C HIS A 228 10.84 -6.51 -16.63
N GLU A 229 11.10 -6.82 -17.90
CA GLU A 229 11.88 -5.99 -18.86
C GLU A 229 11.26 -4.61 -19.17
N LEU A 230 10.01 -4.37 -18.75
CA LEU A 230 9.27 -3.12 -18.99
C LEU A 230 9.31 -2.16 -17.79
N LEU A 231 9.84 -2.60 -16.64
CA LEU A 231 9.79 -1.84 -15.40
C LEU A 231 11.16 -1.31 -15.02
N SER A 232 11.23 -0.03 -14.65
CA SER A 232 12.46 0.59 -14.17
C SER A 232 12.82 0.02 -12.80
N ARG A 233 14.12 0.02 -12.44
CA ARG A 233 14.55 -0.33 -11.07
C ARG A 233 13.95 0.59 -10.00
N ALA A 234 13.41 1.77 -10.36
CA ALA A 234 12.74 2.64 -9.39
C ALA A 234 11.35 2.11 -8.99
N THR A 235 10.64 1.42 -9.88
CA THR A 235 9.28 0.91 -9.65
C THR A 235 9.26 -0.46 -8.95
N GLN A 236 10.43 -1.07 -8.73
CA GLN A 236 10.55 -2.39 -8.06
C GLN A 236 10.04 -2.39 -6.61
N TYR A 237 9.98 -1.21 -5.98
CA TYR A 237 9.53 -1.01 -4.60
C TYR A 237 8.15 -0.36 -4.51
N GLU A 238 7.37 -0.30 -5.60
CA GLU A 238 5.97 0.12 -5.52
C GLU A 238 5.03 -1.10 -5.44
N PRO A 239 4.19 -1.21 -4.40
CA PRO A 239 3.23 -2.30 -4.31
C PRO A 239 2.11 -2.12 -5.34
N SER A 240 1.66 -3.23 -5.91
CA SER A 240 0.49 -3.35 -6.77
C SER A 240 -0.76 -3.67 -5.97
N ILE A 241 -1.92 -3.44 -6.60
CA ILE A 241 -3.23 -3.65 -6.00
C ILE A 241 -3.98 -4.66 -6.86
N THR A 242 -4.60 -5.65 -6.24
CA THR A 242 -5.60 -6.51 -6.88
C THR A 242 -6.92 -6.40 -6.13
N THR A 243 -8.03 -6.36 -6.86
CA THR A 243 -9.37 -6.28 -6.27
C THR A 243 -10.11 -7.59 -6.47
N GLY A 244 -11.04 -7.89 -5.58
CA GLY A 244 -11.94 -9.02 -5.70
C GLY A 244 -13.03 -8.96 -4.66
N ARG A 245 -13.61 -10.13 -4.37
CA ARG A 245 -14.70 -10.30 -3.43
C ARG A 245 -14.46 -11.52 -2.55
N ILE A 246 -15.15 -11.57 -1.42
CA ILE A 246 -15.26 -12.79 -0.62
C ILE A 246 -16.13 -13.79 -1.37
N SER A 247 -15.56 -14.92 -1.78
CA SER A 247 -16.23 -15.97 -2.55
C SER A 247 -16.73 -17.12 -1.67
N GLY A 248 -16.24 -17.24 -0.43
CA GLY A 248 -16.58 -18.35 0.45
C GLY A 248 -15.94 -18.28 1.83
N PHE A 249 -16.53 -19.01 2.77
CA PHE A 249 -15.93 -19.30 4.07
C PHE A 249 -15.64 -20.80 4.12
N LYS A 250 -14.39 -21.17 4.34
CA LYS A 250 -13.92 -22.55 4.27
C LYS A 250 -13.10 -22.91 5.51
N GLN A 251 -12.71 -24.17 5.59
CA GLN A 251 -11.73 -24.65 6.55
C GLN A 251 -10.53 -25.24 5.79
N ASP A 252 -9.33 -25.06 6.34
CA ASP A 252 -8.14 -25.74 5.85
C ASP A 252 -8.10 -27.20 6.34
N ILE A 253 -7.04 -27.93 5.98
CA ILE A 253 -6.88 -29.34 6.37
C ILE A 253 -6.73 -29.56 7.88
N GLY A 254 -6.37 -28.51 8.62
CA GLY A 254 -6.28 -28.49 10.07
C GLY A 254 -7.59 -28.10 10.75
N GLY A 255 -8.67 -27.88 9.98
CA GLY A 255 -9.98 -27.45 10.47
C GLY A 255 -10.05 -25.96 10.81
N GLN A 256 -9.02 -25.17 10.48
CA GLN A 256 -8.96 -23.75 10.79
C GLN A 256 -9.72 -22.96 9.74
N ARG A 257 -10.40 -21.88 10.16
CA ARG A 257 -11.14 -21.01 9.25
C ARG A 257 -10.18 -20.34 8.25
N VAL A 258 -10.58 -20.34 6.97
CA VAL A 258 -9.94 -19.58 5.90
C VAL A 258 -11.01 -18.88 5.06
N LEU A 259 -10.66 -17.74 4.46
CA LEU A 259 -11.57 -16.98 3.61
C LEU A 259 -11.21 -17.26 2.15
N GLN A 260 -12.19 -17.60 1.31
CA GLN A 260 -11.99 -17.77 -0.12
C GLN A 260 -12.24 -16.44 -0.85
N THR A 261 -11.43 -16.12 -1.85
CA THR A 261 -11.60 -14.94 -2.70
C THR A 261 -11.30 -15.22 -4.17
N ASP A 262 -11.91 -14.42 -5.04
CA ASP A 262 -11.62 -14.36 -6.48
C ASP A 262 -10.54 -13.32 -6.82
N ALA A 263 -10.07 -12.52 -5.86
CA ALA A 263 -8.98 -11.58 -6.06
C ALA A 263 -7.74 -12.33 -6.56
N ALA A 264 -7.06 -11.78 -7.56
CA ALA A 264 -5.83 -12.36 -8.07
C ALA A 264 -4.74 -12.33 -7.00
N ILE A 265 -4.27 -13.51 -6.60
CA ILE A 265 -3.10 -13.71 -5.75
C ILE A 265 -2.06 -14.45 -6.58
N ILE A 266 -0.93 -13.80 -6.80
CA ILE A 266 0.22 -14.34 -7.53
C ILE A 266 1.46 -14.31 -6.63
N GLN A 267 2.50 -15.04 -7.02
CA GLN A 267 3.78 -15.04 -6.31
C GLN A 267 4.26 -13.60 -6.05
N GLY A 268 4.69 -13.32 -4.83
CA GLY A 268 5.10 -11.99 -4.36
C GLY A 268 4.02 -11.23 -3.58
N ASN A 269 2.73 -11.38 -3.91
CA ASN A 269 1.64 -10.76 -3.12
C ASN A 269 1.28 -11.57 -1.86
N SER A 270 1.77 -12.81 -1.74
CA SER A 270 1.62 -13.62 -0.52
C SER A 270 2.12 -12.88 0.72
N GLY A 271 1.37 -12.94 1.81
CA GLY A 271 1.60 -12.22 3.05
C GLY A 271 1.14 -10.76 3.02
N GLY A 272 0.76 -10.25 1.84
CA GLY A 272 0.20 -8.90 1.69
C GLY A 272 -1.14 -8.75 2.42
N PRO A 273 -1.41 -7.58 3.02
CA PRO A 273 -2.68 -7.32 3.70
C PRO A 273 -3.85 -7.31 2.71
N VAL A 274 -4.98 -7.85 3.16
CA VAL A 274 -6.27 -7.79 2.48
C VAL A 274 -7.17 -6.85 3.25
N PHE A 275 -7.76 -5.88 2.56
CA PHE A 275 -8.56 -4.83 3.16
C PHE A 275 -10.05 -4.97 2.81
N ASP A 276 -10.91 -4.59 3.75
CA ASP A 276 -12.30 -4.25 3.45
C ASP A 276 -12.42 -2.82 2.89
N ASP A 277 -13.65 -2.46 2.53
CA ASP A 277 -14.05 -1.11 2.08
C ASP A 277 -13.78 0.01 3.11
N ARG A 278 -13.66 -0.33 4.39
CA ARG A 278 -13.29 0.60 5.47
C ARG A 278 -11.78 0.78 5.62
N GLY A 279 -10.98 0.13 4.77
CA GLY A 279 -9.52 0.16 4.84
C GLY A 279 -8.96 -0.57 6.06
N GLN A 280 -9.70 -1.53 6.62
CA GLN A 280 -9.24 -2.38 7.72
C GLN A 280 -8.75 -3.71 7.17
N VAL A 281 -7.63 -4.21 7.72
CA VAL A 281 -7.09 -5.52 7.34
C VAL A 281 -7.96 -6.63 7.88
N ILE A 282 -8.53 -7.41 6.98
CA ILE A 282 -9.40 -8.57 7.27
C ILE A 282 -8.66 -9.91 7.18
N GLY A 283 -7.44 -9.90 6.63
CA GLY A 283 -6.59 -11.07 6.56
C GLY A 283 -5.29 -10.81 5.79
N ALA A 284 -4.52 -11.87 5.56
CA ALA A 284 -3.34 -11.87 4.70
C ALA A 284 -3.57 -12.78 3.49
N ALA A 285 -3.22 -12.28 2.31
CA ALA A 285 -3.28 -13.04 1.06
C ALA A 285 -2.33 -14.23 1.14
N THR A 286 -2.84 -15.46 0.98
CA THR A 286 -1.98 -16.65 0.88
C THR A 286 -2.22 -17.35 -0.45
N PHE A 287 -1.15 -17.86 -1.03
CA PHE A 287 -1.21 -18.62 -2.26
C PHE A 287 -1.22 -20.11 -1.94
N THR A 288 -2.24 -20.80 -2.44
CA THR A 288 -2.41 -22.23 -2.21
C THR A 288 -2.56 -22.91 -3.57
N SER A 289 -1.44 -23.37 -4.15
CA SER A 289 -1.51 -24.42 -5.17
C SER A 289 -1.70 -25.76 -4.46
N LEU A 290 -2.95 -26.21 -4.39
CA LEU A 290 -3.29 -27.54 -3.90
C LEU A 290 -4.03 -28.32 -4.99
N GLN A 291 -3.42 -28.46 -6.17
CA GLN A 291 -3.58 -29.62 -7.07
C GLN A 291 -2.74 -29.45 -8.34
N GLY A 292 -1.50 -29.97 -8.32
CA GLY A 292 -0.61 -29.94 -9.47
C GLY A 292 -0.10 -28.55 -9.82
N GLU A 293 0.73 -28.44 -10.86
CA GLU A 293 1.31 -27.17 -11.33
C GLU A 293 0.26 -26.20 -11.92
N GLN A 294 -1.04 -26.52 -11.85
CA GLN A 294 -2.11 -25.68 -12.37
C GLN A 294 -2.68 -24.74 -11.31
N VAL A 295 -2.45 -23.45 -11.51
CA VAL A 295 -3.11 -22.37 -10.77
C VAL A 295 -4.58 -22.32 -11.17
N VAL A 296 -5.50 -22.58 -10.23
CA VAL A 296 -6.92 -22.37 -10.45
C VAL A 296 -7.23 -20.88 -10.31
N GLN A 297 -7.48 -20.21 -11.44
CA GLN A 297 -7.80 -18.79 -11.45
C GLN A 297 -9.09 -18.51 -10.67
N GLY A 298 -9.07 -17.50 -9.79
CA GLY A 298 -10.23 -17.09 -9.00
C GLY A 298 -10.57 -18.00 -7.81
N PHE A 299 -9.68 -18.93 -7.45
CA PHE A 299 -9.82 -19.80 -6.29
C PHE A 299 -8.66 -19.62 -5.33
N ASN A 300 -8.65 -18.48 -4.63
CA ASN A 300 -7.59 -18.07 -3.72
C ASN A 300 -8.06 -18.03 -2.28
N PHE A 301 -7.12 -18.03 -1.32
CA PHE A 301 -7.43 -18.07 0.10
C PHE A 301 -6.74 -16.94 0.87
N LEU A 302 -7.35 -16.58 2.00
CA LEU A 302 -6.83 -15.59 2.94
C LEU A 302 -6.70 -16.22 4.32
N ILE A 303 -5.60 -15.92 4.98
CA ILE A 303 -5.41 -16.16 6.41
C ILE A 303 -6.21 -15.10 7.18
N PRO A 304 -7.21 -15.45 8.00
CA PRO A 304 -8.07 -14.47 8.67
C PRO A 304 -7.32 -13.58 9.66
N VAL A 305 -7.86 -12.37 9.91
CA VAL A 305 -7.29 -11.40 10.88
C VAL A 305 -7.14 -11.99 12.28
N GLU A 306 -7.99 -12.92 12.70
CA GLU A 306 -7.89 -13.60 14.00
C GLU A 306 -6.59 -14.39 14.12
N THR A 307 -6.16 -15.07 13.05
CA THR A 307 -4.88 -15.79 13.02
C THR A 307 -3.71 -14.81 13.14
N ILE A 308 -3.80 -13.63 12.50
CA ILE A 308 -2.81 -12.56 12.62
C ILE A 308 -2.73 -12.02 14.05
N GLN A 309 -3.89 -11.75 14.67
CA GLN A 309 -3.98 -11.24 16.04
C GLN A 309 -3.42 -12.26 17.05
N GLU A 310 -3.72 -13.55 16.88
CA GLU A 310 -3.18 -14.61 17.74
C GLU A 310 -1.66 -14.73 17.57
N ALA A 311 -1.15 -14.69 16.34
CA ALA A 311 0.28 -14.70 16.06
C ALA A 311 0.99 -13.50 16.69
N ALA A 312 0.42 -12.29 16.57
CA ALA A 312 0.94 -11.08 17.19
C ALA A 312 0.99 -11.20 18.73
N SER A 313 -0.09 -11.70 19.34
CA SER A 313 -0.15 -11.97 20.79
C SER A 313 0.95 -12.93 21.24
N LYS A 314 1.14 -14.05 20.51
CA LYS A 314 2.21 -15.03 20.78
C LYS A 314 3.61 -14.46 20.58
N ALA A 315 3.77 -13.51 19.66
CA ALA A 315 5.02 -12.79 19.46
C ALA A 315 5.29 -11.72 20.54
N GLY A 316 4.34 -11.47 21.45
CA GLY A 316 4.45 -10.49 22.52
C GLY A 316 4.13 -9.05 22.09
N VAL A 317 3.35 -8.84 21.03
CA VAL A 317 2.95 -7.52 20.55
C VAL A 317 1.44 -7.39 20.45
N THR A 318 0.91 -6.24 20.88
CA THR A 318 -0.46 -5.83 20.56
C THR A 318 -0.43 -4.92 19.34
N PRO A 319 -1.08 -5.27 18.22
CA PRO A 319 -1.16 -4.42 17.04
C PRO A 319 -1.68 -3.01 17.39
N LYS A 320 -1.04 -2.00 16.81
CA LYS A 320 -1.39 -0.59 17.00
C LYS A 320 -1.50 0.07 15.64
N GLY A 321 -2.74 0.22 15.17
CA GLY A 321 -3.06 0.84 13.89
C GLY A 321 -3.00 2.37 13.89
N ASP A 322 -2.10 2.96 14.69
CA ASP A 322 -1.87 4.40 14.67
C ASP A 322 -0.41 4.80 15.00
N SER A 323 0.08 5.82 14.30
CA SER A 323 1.41 6.43 14.45
C SER A 323 1.34 7.91 14.08
N MET A 324 2.34 8.71 14.45
CA MET A 324 2.37 10.12 14.04
C MET A 324 2.39 10.26 12.52
N PHE A 325 3.15 9.40 11.82
CA PHE A 325 3.11 9.34 10.36
C PHE A 325 1.69 9.03 9.87
N THR A 326 1.07 7.96 10.37
CA THR A 326 -0.25 7.52 9.93
C THR A 326 -1.31 8.59 10.17
N ARG A 327 -1.30 9.29 11.31
CA ARG A 327 -2.25 10.40 11.58
C ARG A 327 -2.10 11.53 10.58
N LEU A 328 -0.88 12.01 10.37
CA LEU A 328 -0.60 13.13 9.47
C LEU A 328 -0.93 12.76 8.02
N TRP A 329 -0.54 11.57 7.59
CA TRP A 329 -0.83 11.08 6.24
C TRP A 329 -2.33 10.91 6.02
N ASN A 330 -3.02 10.18 6.89
CA ASN A 330 -4.46 9.92 6.76
C ASN A 330 -5.26 11.23 6.78
N HIS A 331 -4.91 12.17 7.66
CA HIS A 331 -5.54 13.48 7.69
C HIS A 331 -5.24 14.30 6.42
N GLY A 332 -4.03 14.20 5.88
CA GLY A 332 -3.67 14.76 4.58
C GLY A 332 -4.55 14.21 3.46
N VAL A 333 -4.73 12.89 3.40
CA VAL A 333 -5.60 12.22 2.41
C VAL A 333 -7.06 12.66 2.56
N ASP A 334 -7.58 12.78 3.79
CA ASP A 334 -8.93 13.32 4.05
C ASP A 334 -9.12 14.72 3.48
N LEU A 335 -8.11 15.59 3.64
CA LEU A 335 -8.13 16.96 3.11
C LEU A 335 -8.00 16.97 1.59
N TYR A 336 -7.18 16.08 1.03
CA TYR A 336 -6.94 15.94 -0.40
C TYR A 336 -8.22 15.59 -1.15
N ILE A 337 -8.96 14.59 -0.66
CA ILE A 337 -10.22 14.13 -1.27
C ILE A 337 -11.33 15.20 -1.17
N ARG A 338 -11.19 16.15 -0.22
CA ARG A 338 -12.11 17.29 -0.05
C ARG A 338 -11.65 18.54 -0.80
N ASP A 339 -10.69 18.41 -1.72
CA ASP A 339 -10.09 19.51 -2.49
C ASP A 339 -9.43 20.62 -1.65
N LEU A 340 -9.05 20.33 -0.40
CA LEU A 340 -8.37 21.26 0.51
C LEU A 340 -6.83 21.17 0.37
N HIS A 341 -6.33 21.37 -0.85
CA HIS A 341 -4.95 21.04 -1.25
C HIS A 341 -3.86 21.76 -0.43
N TYR A 342 -4.05 23.03 -0.03
CA TYR A 342 -3.08 23.72 0.84
C TYR A 342 -2.91 23.01 2.21
N ARG A 343 -4.03 22.63 2.84
CA ARG A 343 -4.00 21.95 4.14
C ARG A 343 -3.50 20.51 4.00
N ALA A 344 -3.88 19.84 2.91
CA ALA A 344 -3.38 18.51 2.57
C ALA A 344 -1.85 18.54 2.41
N TYR A 345 -1.32 19.46 1.61
CA TYR A 345 0.11 19.65 1.39
C TYR A 345 0.89 19.81 2.69
N ARG A 346 0.40 20.63 3.63
CA ARG A 346 1.07 20.83 4.93
C ARG A 346 1.14 19.56 5.77
N ASN A 347 0.05 18.78 5.80
CA ASN A 347 -0.01 17.51 6.53
C ASN A 347 0.87 16.44 5.88
N MET A 348 0.78 16.28 4.56
CA MET A 348 1.62 15.33 3.81
C MET A 348 3.10 15.67 3.90
N SER A 349 3.45 16.95 3.86
CA SER A 349 4.83 17.41 4.10
C SER A 349 5.30 17.10 5.51
N ALA A 350 4.41 17.14 6.51
CA ALA A 350 4.76 16.74 7.87
C ALA A 350 4.97 15.22 7.99
N ALA A 351 4.11 14.40 7.35
CA ALA A 351 4.32 12.95 7.27
C ALA A 351 5.65 12.60 6.57
N ASN A 352 5.94 13.24 5.43
CA ASN A 352 7.18 13.03 4.66
C ASN A 352 8.45 13.43 5.44
N ARG A 353 8.35 14.34 6.42
CA ARG A 353 9.49 14.67 7.30
C ARG A 353 9.78 13.58 8.32
N ILE A 354 8.78 12.79 8.73
CA ILE A 354 8.96 11.67 9.65
C ILE A 354 9.62 10.51 8.92
N HIS A 355 9.05 10.12 7.77
CA HIS A 355 9.61 9.11 6.88
C HIS A 355 9.57 9.62 5.44
N PRO A 356 10.71 10.10 4.90
CA PRO A 356 10.77 10.63 3.55
C PRO A 356 10.77 9.52 2.50
N GLY A 357 10.43 9.88 1.26
CA GLY A 357 10.68 9.07 0.06
C GLY A 357 9.57 8.10 -0.32
N PHE A 358 8.43 8.10 0.38
CA PHE A 358 7.31 7.23 -0.02
C PHE A 358 6.69 7.72 -1.33
N PRO A 359 6.65 6.90 -2.41
CA PRO A 359 6.25 7.37 -3.74
C PRO A 359 4.85 7.98 -3.80
N ASP A 360 3.86 7.34 -3.15
CA ASP A 360 2.50 7.88 -3.11
C ASP A 360 2.40 9.16 -2.26
N VAL A 361 3.22 9.27 -1.21
CA VAL A 361 3.27 10.48 -0.38
C VAL A 361 3.82 11.65 -1.18
N GLU A 362 4.90 11.42 -1.92
CA GLU A 362 5.50 12.45 -2.78
C GLU A 362 4.57 12.84 -3.92
N ARG A 363 3.99 11.86 -4.63
CA ARG A 363 3.09 12.08 -5.75
C ARG A 363 1.87 12.93 -5.35
N VAL A 364 1.18 12.55 -4.27
CA VAL A 364 -0.02 13.28 -3.83
C VAL A 364 0.35 14.64 -3.23
N ARG A 365 1.50 14.75 -2.54
CA ARG A 365 2.01 16.03 -2.04
C ARG A 365 2.34 16.99 -3.18
N GLU A 366 2.97 16.53 -4.25
CA GLU A 366 3.29 17.34 -5.43
C GLU A 366 2.04 17.80 -6.17
N ASP A 367 1.06 16.91 -6.35
CA ASP A 367 -0.23 17.26 -6.91
C ASP A 367 -0.94 18.34 -6.07
N CYS A 368 -0.90 18.23 -4.73
CA CYS A 368 -1.43 19.27 -3.84
C CYS A 368 -0.71 20.62 -3.99
N ASP A 369 0.61 20.62 -4.17
CA ASP A 369 1.40 21.85 -4.35
C ASP A 369 1.04 22.56 -5.66
N ILE A 370 0.89 21.80 -6.75
CA ILE A 370 0.46 22.29 -8.06
C ILE A 370 -0.94 22.90 -7.95
N LYS A 371 -1.93 22.13 -7.49
CA LYS A 371 -3.33 22.59 -7.38
C LYS A 371 -3.49 23.79 -6.45
N HIS A 372 -2.75 23.82 -5.35
CA HIS A 372 -2.77 24.98 -4.44
C HIS A 372 -2.23 26.25 -5.13
N LYS A 373 -1.11 26.15 -5.87
CA LYS A 373 -0.55 27.28 -6.61
C LYS A 373 -1.50 27.77 -7.69
N GLU A 374 -2.12 26.86 -8.44
CA GLU A 374 -3.14 27.19 -9.45
C GLU A 374 -4.35 27.91 -8.86
N GLN A 375 -4.90 27.42 -7.74
CA GLN A 375 -5.98 28.12 -7.02
C GLN A 375 -5.55 29.53 -6.59
N GLY A 376 -4.30 29.69 -6.15
CA GLY A 376 -3.71 30.99 -5.83
C GLY A 376 -3.62 31.93 -7.04
N TYR A 377 -3.28 31.42 -8.23
CA TYR A 377 -3.26 32.20 -9.47
C TYR A 377 -4.67 32.63 -9.89
N LEU A 378 -5.64 31.71 -9.88
CA LEU A 378 -7.04 32.01 -10.22
C LEU A 378 -7.64 33.08 -9.31
N HIS A 379 -7.46 32.96 -7.99
CA HIS A 379 -7.92 33.99 -7.06
C HIS A 379 -7.26 35.34 -7.33
N ARG A 380 -5.97 35.38 -7.67
CA ARG A 380 -5.28 36.64 -7.97
C ARG A 380 -5.87 37.32 -9.21
N GLU A 381 -6.20 36.57 -10.26
CA GLU A 381 -6.88 37.11 -11.44
C GLU A 381 -8.29 37.62 -11.11
N GLU A 382 -9.09 36.86 -10.36
CA GLU A 382 -10.43 37.29 -9.93
C GLU A 382 -10.38 38.59 -9.12
N TYR A 383 -9.42 38.72 -8.18
CA TYR A 383 -9.21 39.96 -7.44
C TYR A 383 -8.78 41.12 -8.34
N GLN A 384 -7.95 40.87 -9.34
CA GLN A 384 -7.55 41.89 -10.31
C GLN A 384 -8.74 42.36 -11.15
N TRP A 385 -9.57 41.44 -11.64
CA TRP A 385 -10.80 41.78 -12.38
C TRP A 385 -11.83 42.50 -11.51
N ALA A 386 -12.00 42.07 -10.26
CA ALA A 386 -12.85 42.76 -9.29
C ALA A 386 -12.36 44.19 -9.02
N LEU A 387 -11.05 44.38 -8.82
CA LEU A 387 -10.44 45.69 -8.63
C LEU A 387 -10.59 46.59 -9.86
N ILE A 388 -10.35 46.05 -11.06
CA ILE A 388 -10.58 46.75 -12.33
C ILE A 388 -12.05 47.16 -12.45
N GLY A 389 -12.99 46.26 -12.13
CA GLY A 389 -14.42 46.54 -12.11
C GLY A 389 -14.78 47.69 -11.16
N VAL A 390 -14.25 47.68 -9.93
CA VAL A 390 -14.46 48.77 -8.96
C VAL A 390 -13.89 50.10 -9.46
N LEU A 391 -12.69 50.10 -10.04
CA LEU A 391 -12.07 51.30 -10.60
C LEU A 391 -12.85 51.87 -11.79
N LEU A 392 -13.35 51.01 -12.69
CA LEU A 392 -14.18 51.43 -13.83
C LEU A 392 -15.51 52.03 -13.37
N VAL A 393 -16.20 51.38 -12.42
CA VAL A 393 -17.47 51.89 -11.86
C VAL A 393 -17.24 53.21 -11.13
N GLY A 394 -16.17 53.31 -10.34
CA GLY A 394 -15.77 54.55 -9.66
C GLY A 394 -15.45 55.68 -10.65
N GLY A 395 -14.74 55.38 -11.74
CA GLY A 395 -14.45 56.32 -12.81
C GLY A 395 -15.70 56.84 -13.51
N ILE A 396 -16.63 55.95 -13.88
CA ILE A 396 -17.91 56.31 -14.50
C ILE A 396 -18.75 57.19 -13.56
N ALA A 397 -18.85 56.79 -12.28
CA ALA A 397 -19.57 57.57 -11.27
C ALA A 397 -18.95 58.97 -11.08
N GLY A 398 -17.62 59.06 -11.07
CA GLY A 398 -16.88 60.33 -10.98
C GLY A 398 -17.15 61.26 -12.17
N VAL A 399 -17.13 60.73 -13.41
CA VAL A 399 -17.46 61.49 -14.63
C VAL A 399 -18.93 61.94 -14.61
N TRP A 400 -19.85 61.08 -14.19
CA TRP A 400 -21.27 61.42 -14.11
C TRP A 400 -21.55 62.51 -13.07
N PHE A 401 -20.94 62.41 -11.88
CA PHE A 401 -21.09 63.43 -10.83
C PHE A 401 -20.45 64.76 -11.19
N SER A 402 -19.26 64.75 -11.81
CA SER A 402 -18.60 65.96 -12.29
C SER A 402 -19.38 66.63 -13.43
N GLY A 403 -19.92 65.85 -14.37
CA GLY A 403 -20.82 66.34 -15.41
C GLY A 403 -22.11 66.96 -14.85
N ARG A 404 -22.73 66.33 -13.85
CA ARG A 404 -23.89 66.91 -13.13
C ARG A 404 -23.54 68.20 -12.41
N ARG A 405 -22.38 68.27 -11.74
CA ARG A 405 -21.91 69.51 -11.10
C ARG A 405 -21.70 70.61 -12.12
N LEU A 406 -21.06 70.33 -13.26
CA LEU A 406 -20.84 71.30 -14.33
C LEU A 406 -22.17 71.82 -14.91
N MET A 407 -23.13 70.94 -15.19
CA MET A 407 -24.46 71.32 -15.66
C MET A 407 -25.24 72.15 -14.62
N SER A 408 -25.10 71.84 -13.33
CA SER A 408 -25.72 72.63 -12.26
C SER A 408 -25.08 74.01 -12.09
N ALA A 409 -23.77 74.13 -12.36
CA ALA A 409 -23.06 75.40 -12.33
C ALA A 409 -23.47 76.27 -13.53
N THR A 410 -23.56 75.70 -14.73
CA THR A 410 -24.06 76.40 -15.93
C THR A 410 -25.52 76.82 -15.78
N ARG A 411 -26.41 75.97 -15.26
CA ARG A 411 -27.80 76.37 -14.97
C ARG A 411 -27.90 77.51 -13.95
N ARG A 412 -27.02 77.56 -12.95
CA ARG A 412 -26.97 78.67 -11.98
C ARG A 412 -26.44 79.96 -12.63
N GLY A 413 -25.41 79.86 -13.47
CA GLY A 413 -24.91 80.99 -14.26
C GLY A 413 -25.97 81.57 -15.20
N ILE A 414 -26.67 80.71 -15.95
CA ILE A 414 -27.76 81.13 -16.85
C ILE A 414 -28.92 81.78 -16.08
N ARG A 415 -29.30 81.23 -14.91
CA ARG A 415 -30.33 81.86 -14.06
C ARG A 415 -29.88 83.20 -13.48
N GLY A 416 -28.58 83.37 -13.19
CA GLY A 416 -28.02 84.65 -12.76
C GLY A 416 -28.13 85.72 -13.86
N ILE A 417 -27.71 85.38 -15.07
CA ILE A 417 -27.78 86.27 -16.25
C ILE A 417 -29.23 86.64 -16.56
N VAL A 418 -30.15 85.66 -16.59
CA VAL A 418 -31.58 85.93 -16.84
C VAL A 418 -32.18 86.83 -15.74
N ARG A 419 -31.70 86.73 -14.50
CA ARG A 419 -32.18 87.57 -13.39
C ARG A 419 -31.65 89.00 -13.47
N GLU A 420 -30.37 89.18 -13.79
CA GLU A 420 -29.79 90.51 -14.08
C GLU A 420 -30.49 91.19 -15.26
N GLU A 421 -30.83 90.45 -16.31
CA GLU A 421 -31.53 90.98 -17.49
C GLU A 421 -32.99 91.36 -17.18
N LEU A 422 -33.65 90.62 -16.28
CA LEU A 422 -34.99 90.94 -15.79
C LEU A 422 -34.98 92.15 -14.84
N ASP A 423 -34.02 92.21 -13.92
CA ASP A 423 -33.85 93.33 -12.99
C ASP A 423 -33.47 94.62 -13.73
N ALA A 424 -32.70 94.53 -14.81
CA ALA A 424 -32.38 95.65 -15.71
C ALA A 424 -33.59 96.14 -16.53
N ARG A 425 -34.58 95.27 -16.81
CA ARG A 425 -35.84 95.64 -17.48
C ARG A 425 -36.90 96.21 -16.52
N GLU A 426 -36.86 95.87 -15.24
CA GLU A 426 -37.85 96.32 -14.24
C GLU A 426 -37.51 97.65 -13.54
N GLY A 427 -36.39 98.30 -13.88
CA GLY A 427 -36.15 99.70 -13.51
C GLY A 427 -36.09 99.97 -11.99
N ARG A 428 -35.50 99.06 -11.20
CA ARG A 428 -35.13 99.37 -9.81
C ARG A 428 -33.71 99.90 -9.75
N SER A 429 -33.59 101.21 -9.99
CA SER A 429 -32.59 101.98 -9.28
C SER A 429 -33.02 102.08 -7.82
N GLN A 430 -32.09 101.94 -6.88
CA GLN A 430 -31.97 102.85 -5.73
C GLN A 430 -30.71 102.51 -4.90
N PRO A 431 -30.15 103.53 -4.20
CA PRO A 431 -28.71 103.72 -3.99
C PRO A 431 -28.05 102.77 -2.98
#